data_AF-A0A3N0ITQ5-F1
#
_entry.id   AF-A0A3N0ITQ5-F1
#
_cell.length_a   1.000
_cell.length_b   1.000
_cell.length_c   1.000
_cell.angle_alpha   90.00
_cell.angle_beta   90.00
_cell.angle_gamma   90.00
#
_symmetry.space_group_name_H-M   'P 1'
#
loop_
_entity.id
_entity.type
_entity.pdbx_description
1 polymer ?
#
loop_
_entity_poly.entity_id
_entity_poly.type
_entity_poly.pdbx_seq_one_letter_code
_entity_poly.pdbx_strand_id
1 'polypeptide(L)'
;MQGRLQCGPDLAEPVCCMTVKRLAAQTGTKTEKLYEYAARRDDPLPIRYYKGKERTGFVIVPELYDWMSRNTCLFSERKRYVQA
;
A
#
# COMPACT_ATOMS: atom_id res chain seq x y z
N MET A 1 -23.72 -34.35 25.48
CA MET A 1 -22.70 -33.28 25.46
C MET A 1 -22.90 -32.47 24.19
N GLN A 2 -23.50 -31.28 24.28
CA GLN A 2 -23.75 -30.41 23.13
C GLN A 2 -22.58 -29.44 23.00
N GLY A 3 -21.67 -29.72 22.05
CA GLY A 3 -20.59 -28.82 21.69
C GLY A 3 -21.14 -27.66 20.87
N ARG A 4 -21.46 -26.55 21.52
CA ARG A 4 -21.76 -25.29 20.85
C ARG A 4 -20.44 -24.73 20.32
N LEU A 5 -20.13 -25.02 19.06
CA LEU A 5 -19.08 -24.31 18.32
C LEU A 5 -19.45 -22.83 18.32
N GLN A 6 -18.83 -22.05 19.20
CA GLN A 6 -18.89 -20.60 19.15
C GLN A 6 -18.08 -20.19 17.93
N CYS A 7 -18.73 -19.80 16.84
CA CYS A 7 -18.10 -18.94 15.85
C CYS A 7 -17.79 -17.61 16.56
N GLY A 8 -16.55 -17.47 17.05
CA GLY A 8 -16.03 -16.17 17.46
C GLY A 8 -15.98 -15.24 16.24
N PRO A 9 -16.00 -13.91 16.44
CA PRO A 9 -15.86 -12.95 15.36
C PRO A 9 -14.38 -12.91 14.89
N ASP A 10 -13.89 -14.00 14.32
CA ASP A 10 -12.70 -13.98 13.47
C ASP A 10 -13.14 -13.67 12.03
N LEU A 11 -13.85 -12.55 11.87
CA LEU A 11 -14.00 -11.93 10.56
C LEU A 11 -12.74 -11.10 10.39
N ALA A 12 -11.62 -11.76 10.05
CA ALA A 12 -10.46 -11.05 9.53
C ALA A 12 -10.98 -10.08 8.46
N GLU A 13 -10.84 -8.77 8.73
CA GLU A 13 -11.38 -7.75 7.84
C GLU A 13 -10.92 -8.05 6.40
N PRO A 14 -11.80 -7.90 5.40
CA PRO A 14 -11.44 -8.24 4.03
C PRO A 14 -10.16 -7.49 3.66
N VAL A 15 -9.13 -8.24 3.26
CA VAL A 15 -7.84 -7.66 2.87
C VAL A 15 -8.07 -6.74 1.67
N CYS A 16 -8.14 -5.43 1.95
CA CYS A 16 -8.32 -4.43 0.92
C CYS A 16 -6.98 -4.24 0.21
N CYS A 17 -6.90 -4.66 -1.05
CA CYS A 17 -5.71 -4.54 -1.87
C CYS A 17 -5.98 -3.74 -3.14
N MET A 18 -4.93 -3.08 -3.64
CA MET A 18 -5.00 -2.26 -4.83
C MET A 18 -3.82 -2.55 -5.75
N THR A 19 -4.09 -2.73 -7.05
CA THR A 19 -3.03 -2.93 -8.03
C THR A 19 -2.22 -1.66 -8.24
N VAL A 20 -0.93 -1.79 -8.59
CA VAL A 20 -0.05 -0.64 -8.89
C VAL A 20 -0.63 0.24 -10.00
N LYS A 21 -1.28 -0.36 -11.01
CA LYS A 21 -1.95 0.39 -12.09
C LYS A 21 -3.10 1.26 -11.56
N ARG A 22 -3.91 0.74 -10.64
CA ARG A 22 -5.01 1.50 -10.04
C ARG A 22 -4.47 2.59 -9.10
N LEU A 23 -3.44 2.29 -8.32
CA LEU A 23 -2.76 3.26 -7.47
C LEU A 23 -2.23 4.44 -8.31
N ALA A 24 -1.52 4.16 -9.39
CA ALA A 24 -1.02 5.16 -10.33
C ALA A 24 -2.13 6.07 -10.87
N ALA A 25 -3.26 5.48 -11.29
CA ALA A 25 -4.41 6.23 -11.76
C ALA A 25 -5.03 7.13 -10.67
N GLN A 26 -5.11 6.64 -9.43
CA GLN A 26 -5.70 7.38 -8.30
C GLN A 26 -4.81 8.53 -7.82
N THR A 27 -3.49 8.34 -7.82
CA THR A 27 -2.54 9.37 -7.34
C THR A 27 -2.04 10.28 -8.46
N GLY A 28 -2.53 10.12 -9.70
CA GLY A 28 -2.04 10.87 -10.86
C GLY A 28 -0.55 10.65 -11.14
N THR A 29 0.00 9.49 -10.77
CA THR A 29 1.43 9.17 -10.85
C THR A 29 1.68 8.12 -11.95
N LYS A 30 2.88 8.12 -12.54
CA LYS A 30 3.28 7.04 -13.47
C LYS A 30 3.61 5.75 -12.70
N THR A 31 3.25 4.60 -13.25
CA THR A 31 3.59 3.29 -12.65
C THR A 31 5.09 3.13 -12.42
N GLU A 32 5.91 3.66 -13.32
CA GLU A 32 7.37 3.67 -13.20
C GLU A 32 7.84 4.36 -11.91
N LYS A 33 7.26 5.52 -11.55
CA LYS A 33 7.60 6.20 -10.29
C LYS A 33 7.24 5.40 -9.05
N LEU A 34 6.13 4.66 -9.08
CA LEU A 34 5.76 3.79 -7.96
C LEU A 34 6.77 2.67 -7.76
N TYR A 35 7.30 2.09 -8.83
CA TYR A 35 8.37 1.11 -8.73
C TYR A 35 9.70 1.72 -8.26
N GLU A 36 10.01 2.96 -8.66
CA GLU A 36 11.15 3.69 -8.09
C GLU A 36 11.00 3.91 -6.58
N TYR A 37 9.80 4.23 -6.10
CA TYR A 37 9.53 4.33 -4.65
C TYR A 37 9.65 2.98 -3.94
N ALA A 38 9.25 1.88 -4.58
CA ALA A 38 9.42 0.55 -4.02
C ALA A 38 10.88 0.07 -4.02
N ALA A 39 11.72 0.61 -4.92
CA ALA A 39 13.14 0.28 -5.02
C ALA A 39 14.03 1.10 -4.05
N ARG A 40 13.46 2.03 -3.27
CA ARG A 40 14.21 2.82 -2.29
C ARG A 40 14.81 1.93 -1.20
N ARG A 41 16.01 2.29 -0.74
CA ARG A 41 16.67 1.62 0.38
C ARG A 41 16.04 1.99 1.72
N ASP A 42 15.71 3.26 1.87
CA ASP A 42 15.06 3.80 3.06
C ASP A 42 13.56 4.00 2.75
N ASP A 43 12.73 3.40 3.60
CA ASP A 43 11.26 3.43 3.55
C ASP A 43 10.60 3.17 2.18
N PRO A 44 10.75 1.95 1.62
CA PRO A 44 10.19 1.61 0.31
C PRO A 44 8.66 1.52 0.32
N LEU A 45 8.05 1.90 -0.81
CA LEU A 45 6.62 1.68 -1.06
C LEU A 45 6.32 0.16 -1.00
N PRO A 46 5.33 -0.31 -0.21
CA PRO A 46 5.13 -1.74 0.07
C PRO A 46 4.41 -2.50 -1.07
N ILE A 47 5.01 -2.50 -2.26
CA ILE A 47 4.52 -3.29 -3.39
C ILE A 47 4.82 -4.78 -3.16
N ARG A 48 3.78 -5.60 -3.23
CA ARG A 48 3.81 -7.05 -3.08
C ARG A 48 3.50 -7.76 -4.39
N TYR A 49 3.98 -8.99 -4.50
CA TYR A 49 3.73 -9.90 -5.61
C TYR A 49 3.21 -11.23 -5.08
N TYR A 50 2.37 -11.89 -5.88
CA TYR A 50 2.10 -13.31 -5.65
C TYR A 50 3.35 -14.13 -5.98
N LYS A 51 3.60 -15.21 -5.23
CA LYS A 51 4.70 -16.14 -5.51
C LYS A 51 4.59 -16.64 -6.97
N GLY A 52 5.66 -16.46 -7.74
CA GLY A 52 5.71 -16.86 -9.16
C GLY A 52 5.05 -15.88 -10.15
N LYS A 53 4.61 -14.70 -9.71
CA LYS A 53 4.14 -13.63 -10.61
C LYS A 53 4.99 -12.37 -10.42
N GLU A 54 5.55 -11.86 -11.52
CA GLU A 54 6.44 -10.69 -11.48
C GLU A 54 5.83 -9.44 -12.13
N ARG A 55 4.73 -9.57 -12.89
CA ARG A 55 4.24 -8.48 -13.76
C ARG A 55 3.22 -7.55 -13.14
N THR A 56 2.50 -7.98 -12.11
CA THR A 56 1.40 -7.17 -11.54
C THR A 56 1.50 -7.17 -10.04
N GLY A 57 2.21 -6.16 -9.52
CA GLY A 57 2.26 -5.89 -8.10
C GLY A 57 0.96 -5.27 -7.59
N PHE A 58 0.76 -5.39 -6.29
CA PHE A 58 -0.34 -4.75 -5.55
C PHE A 58 0.17 -4.27 -4.20
N VAL A 59 -0.58 -3.37 -3.57
CA VAL A 59 -0.35 -2.93 -2.19
C VAL A 59 -1.53 -3.34 -1.34
N ILE A 60 -1.27 -3.61 -0.06
CA ILE A 60 -2.31 -3.75 0.96
C ILE A 60 -2.64 -2.34 1.46
N VAL A 61 -3.91 -1.96 1.47
CA VAL A 61 -4.34 -0.57 1.70
C VAL A 61 -3.91 -0.05 3.08
N PRO A 62 -4.01 -0.80 4.18
CA PRO A 62 -3.43 -0.40 5.47
C PRO A 62 -1.93 -0.08 5.43
N GLU A 63 -1.11 -0.91 4.77
CA GLU A 63 0.33 -0.68 4.64
C GLU A 63 0.62 0.55 3.76
N LEU A 64 -0.14 0.72 2.68
CA LEU A 64 -0.05 1.91 1.83
C LEU A 64 -0.41 3.18 2.62
N TYR A 65 -1.47 3.13 3.44
CA TYR A 65 -1.90 4.27 4.26
C TYR A 65 -0.81 4.71 5.22
N ASP A 66 -0.21 3.77 5.95
CA ASP A 66 0.91 4.04 6.85
C ASP A 66 2.10 4.66 6.09
N TRP A 67 2.49 4.06 4.97
CA TRP A 67 3.58 4.59 4.14
C TRP A 67 3.28 6.01 3.64
N MET A 68 2.06 6.27 3.16
CA MET A 68 1.66 7.61 2.69
C MET A 68 1.69 8.64 3.81
N SER A 69 1.30 8.28 5.03
CA SER A 69 1.37 9.19 6.18
C SER A 69 2.79 9.67 6.48
N ARG A 70 3.81 8.90 6.09
CA ARG A 70 5.24 9.20 6.33
C ARG A 70 5.93 9.80 5.10
N ASN A 71 5.40 9.53 3.90
CA ASN A 71 6.04 9.88 2.62
C ASN A 71 5.31 10.98 1.84
N THR A 72 4.19 11.49 2.35
CA THR A 72 3.43 12.58 1.72
C THR A 72 3.30 13.76 2.69
N CYS A 73 3.11 14.95 2.13
CA CYS A 73 2.86 16.15 2.91
C CYS A 73 1.68 16.93 2.33
N LEU A 74 1.10 17.80 3.14
CA LEU A 74 0.04 18.68 2.69
C LEU A 74 0.57 19.68 1.66
N PHE A 75 -0.32 20.14 0.79
CA PHE A 75 0.02 21.11 -0.26
C PHE A 75 0.66 22.40 0.28
N SER A 76 0.26 22.84 1.47
CA SER A 76 0.81 24.01 2.17
C SER A 76 2.26 23.81 2.61
N GLU A 77 2.67 22.57 2.85
CA GLU A 77 3.99 22.19 3.37
C GLU A 77 4.97 21.80 2.26
N ARG A 78 4.47 21.62 1.03
CA ARG A 78 5.24 21.12 -0.12
C ARG A 78 6.58 21.81 -0.34
N LYS A 79 6.66 23.13 -0.11
CA LYS A 79 7.89 23.90 -0.34
C LYS A 79 9.01 23.51 0.63
N ARG A 80 8.66 23.11 1.85
CA ARG A 80 9.61 22.63 2.86
C ARG A 80 10.02 21.19 2.57
N TYR A 81 9.06 20.37 2.14
CA TYR A 81 9.27 18.97 1.84
C TYR A 81 10.20 18.72 0.64
N VAL A 82 10.16 19.57 -0.39
CA VAL A 82 11.04 19.45 -1.57
C VAL A 82 12.48 19.90 -1.30
N GLN A 83 12.71 20.67 -0.22
CA GLN A 83 14.03 21.21 0.13
C GLN A 83 14.76 20.42 1.23
N ALA A 84 14.11 19.40 1.79
CA ALA A 84 14.66 18.50 2.82
C ALA A 84 15.13 17.18 2.17
#